data_AF-A0A7Y2CBS6-F1
#
_entry.id   AF-A0A7Y2CBS6-F1
#
_cell.length_a   1.000
_cell.length_b   1.000
_cell.length_c   1.000
_cell.angle_alpha   90.00
_cell.angle_beta   90.00
_cell.angle_gamma   90.00
#
_symmetry.space_group_name_H-M   'P 1'
#
loop_
_entity.id
_entity.type
_entity.pdbx_description
1 polymer ?
#
loop_
_entity_poly.entity_id
_entity_poly.type
_entity_poly.pdbx_seq_one_letter_code
_entity_poly.pdbx_strand_id
1 'polypeptide(L)'
;FIALFGSIIGSLLQGVTLVFAPLINAVLAAIEALVGLMIDGFSIGRVGRKRSESKGSPVFGVAIIVLILGAVAWFAIAPRVLNREITLVAEDGHSLPFAALIVSSGDGDQHMRTDNAGKVTIPRFGFTSVSVKDPRYIEKTWQRSDVEKEIVVQRTVLGSGLDKLADKLLKPAKQ
;
A
#
# COMPACT_ATOMS: atom_id res chain seq x y z
N PHE A 1 -16.60 24.60 20.21
CA PHE A 1 -15.55 23.57 20.13
C PHE A 1 -15.77 22.43 21.13
N ILE A 2 -15.86 22.70 22.44
CA ILE A 2 -16.04 21.68 23.49
C ILE A 2 -17.34 20.85 23.31
N ALA A 3 -18.46 21.51 22.97
CA ALA A 3 -19.74 20.83 22.73
C ALA A 3 -19.72 19.88 21.51
N LEU A 4 -19.00 20.26 20.44
CA LEU A 4 -18.85 19.43 19.24
C LEU A 4 -18.02 18.18 19.57
N PHE A 5 -16.91 18.35 20.30
CA PHE A 5 -16.08 17.24 20.77
C PHE A 5 -16.84 16.30 21.71
N GLY A 6 -17.62 16.85 22.66
CA GLY A 6 -18.48 16.05 23.52
C GLY A 6 -19.51 15.23 22.75
N SER A 7 -20.10 15.80 21.69
CA SER A 7 -21.07 15.10 20.83
C SER A 7 -20.44 13.95 20.03
N ILE A 8 -19.21 14.13 19.53
CA ILE A 8 -18.47 13.11 18.77
C ILE A 8 -18.03 11.97 19.68
N ILE A 9 -17.46 12.30 20.85
CA ILE A 9 -17.04 11.31 21.85
C ILE A 9 -18.26 10.54 22.38
N GLY A 10 -19.36 11.22 22.66
CA GLY A 10 -20.61 10.59 23.10
C GLY A 10 -21.17 9.61 22.05
N SER A 11 -21.15 10.02 20.78
CA SER A 11 -21.61 9.18 19.66
C SER A 11 -20.70 7.96 19.43
N LEU A 12 -19.38 8.13 19.57
CA LEU A 12 -18.40 7.04 19.51
C LEU A 12 -18.60 6.05 20.67
N LEU A 13 -18.73 6.53 21.91
CA LEU A 13 -19.00 5.70 23.08
C LEU A 13 -20.30 4.91 22.93
N GLN A 14 -21.34 5.52 22.35
CA GLN A 14 -22.59 4.83 22.04
C GLN A 14 -22.43 3.77 20.94
N GLY A 15 -21.71 4.06 19.87
CA GLY A 15 -21.41 3.07 18.83
C GLY A 15 -20.63 1.88 19.38
N VAL A 16 -19.59 2.15 20.18
CA VAL A 16 -18.76 1.12 20.84
C VAL A 16 -19.62 0.28 21.79
N THR A 17 -20.40 0.89 22.68
CA THR A 17 -21.27 0.12 23.58
C THR A 17 -22.36 -0.66 22.84
N LEU A 18 -22.87 -0.18 21.70
CA LEU A 18 -23.88 -0.90 20.93
C LEU A 18 -23.35 -2.18 20.29
N VAL A 19 -22.11 -2.16 19.79
CA VAL A 19 -21.42 -3.29 19.16
C VAL A 19 -20.78 -4.23 20.19
N PHE A 20 -20.10 -3.67 21.20
CA PHE A 20 -19.34 -4.47 22.15
C PHE A 20 -20.17 -5.01 23.32
N ALA A 21 -21.25 -4.35 23.76
CA ALA A 21 -22.10 -4.90 24.83
C ALA A 21 -22.71 -6.28 24.49
N PRO A 22 -23.28 -6.54 23.30
CA PRO A 22 -23.74 -7.88 22.96
C PRO A 22 -22.59 -8.89 22.85
N LEU A 23 -21.42 -8.47 22.36
CA LEU A 23 -20.24 -9.33 22.29
C LEU A 23 -19.74 -9.73 23.69
N ILE A 24 -19.62 -8.77 24.61
CA ILE A 24 -19.22 -9.00 26.00
C ILE A 24 -20.26 -9.90 26.68
N ASN A 25 -21.55 -9.63 26.52
CA ASN A 25 -22.59 -10.46 27.11
C ASN A 25 -22.60 -11.89 26.53
N ALA A 26 -22.24 -12.08 25.25
CA ALA A 26 -22.06 -13.42 24.67
C ALA A 26 -20.86 -14.16 25.27
N VAL A 27 -19.74 -13.47 25.48
CA VAL A 27 -18.57 -14.04 26.17
C VAL A 27 -18.90 -14.40 27.61
N LEU A 28 -19.58 -13.52 28.35
CA LEU A 28 -20.01 -13.79 29.73
C LEU A 28 -20.97 -14.98 29.79
N ALA A 29 -21.91 -15.10 28.84
CA ALA A 29 -22.81 -16.25 28.76
C ALA A 29 -22.07 -17.56 28.44
N ALA A 30 -21.02 -17.52 27.60
CA ALA A 30 -20.19 -18.67 27.32
C ALA A 30 -19.37 -19.12 28.54
N ILE A 31 -18.84 -18.16 29.32
CA ILE A 31 -18.14 -18.44 30.57
C ILE A 31 -19.12 -19.02 31.60
N GLU A 32 -20.31 -18.44 31.73
CA GLU A 32 -21.37 -18.94 32.61
C GLU A 32 -21.79 -20.37 32.25
N ALA A 33 -21.93 -20.68 30.96
CA ALA A 33 -22.21 -22.05 30.50
C ALA A 33 -21.08 -23.04 30.84
N LEU A 34 -19.81 -22.62 30.73
CA LEU A 34 -18.65 -23.46 31.07
C LEU A 34 -18.51 -23.69 32.57
N VAL A 35 -18.68 -22.65 33.38
CA VAL A 35 -18.58 -22.74 34.85
C VAL A 35 -19.82 -23.41 35.45
N GLY A 36 -20.99 -23.22 34.84
CA GLY A 36 -22.24 -23.87 35.24
C GLY A 36 -22.21 -25.39 35.12
N LEU A 37 -21.31 -25.96 34.31
CA LEU A 37 -21.06 -27.41 34.30
C LEU A 37 -20.33 -27.90 35.56
N MET A 38 -19.67 -27.01 36.30
CA MET A 38 -18.89 -27.35 37.50
C MET A 38 -19.53 -26.85 38.80
N ILE A 39 -20.31 -25.76 38.75
CA ILE A 39 -20.95 -25.13 39.90
C ILE A 39 -22.38 -24.75 39.52
N ASP A 40 -23.35 -25.51 40.03
CA ASP A 40 -24.77 -25.20 39.84
C ASP A 40 -25.14 -23.86 40.49
N GLY A 41 -25.79 -22.98 39.72
CA GLY A 41 -26.27 -21.68 40.17
C GLY A 41 -25.29 -20.51 40.00
N PHE A 42 -24.15 -20.69 39.33
CA PHE A 42 -23.25 -19.59 39.00
C PHE A 42 -23.85 -18.67 37.93
N SER A 43 -24.10 -17.40 38.26
CA SER A 43 -24.58 -16.40 37.30
C SER A 43 -23.71 -15.15 37.30
N ILE A 44 -23.31 -14.68 36.10
CA ILE A 44 -22.50 -13.46 35.97
C ILE A 44 -23.41 -12.26 35.67
N GLY A 45 -23.16 -11.13 36.34
CA GLY A 45 -23.87 -9.87 36.09
C GLY A 45 -23.72 -9.40 34.64
N ARG A 46 -24.84 -9.17 33.95
CA ARG A 46 -24.86 -8.71 32.56
C ARG A 46 -24.58 -7.22 32.46
N VAL A 47 -23.88 -6.81 31.39
CA VAL A 47 -23.66 -5.39 31.10
C VAL A 47 -24.98 -4.79 30.61
N GLY A 48 -25.64 -4.02 31.47
CA GLY A 48 -26.86 -3.28 31.15
C GLY A 48 -26.58 -2.11 30.22
N ARG A 49 -27.38 -1.97 29.15
CA ARG A 49 -27.38 -0.75 28.34
C ARG A 49 -27.98 0.39 29.17
N LYS A 50 -27.17 1.37 29.53
CA LYS A 50 -27.69 2.65 30.02
C LYS A 50 -28.35 3.33 28.82
N ARG A 51 -29.70 3.36 28.77
CA ARG A 51 -30.46 4.20 27.83
C ARG A 51 -30.18 5.65 28.20
N SER A 52 -29.07 6.18 27.70
CA SER A 52 -28.88 7.62 27.65
C SER A 52 -29.84 8.14 26.59
N GLU A 53 -30.76 9.03 26.97
CA GLU A 53 -31.67 9.77 26.09
C GLU A 53 -30.90 10.77 25.19
N SER A 54 -29.80 10.35 24.58
CA SER A 54 -29.22 11.15 23.51
C SER A 54 -30.12 11.00 22.27
N LYS A 55 -30.51 12.13 21.68
CA LYS A 55 -31.22 12.20 20.39
C LYS A 55 -30.32 11.80 19.19
N GLY A 56 -29.37 10.89 19.40
CA GLY A 56 -28.44 10.42 18.38
C GLY A 56 -28.90 9.08 17.83
N SER A 57 -29.16 9.02 16.53
CA SER A 57 -29.50 7.75 15.87
C SER A 57 -28.32 6.77 15.97
N PRO A 58 -28.52 5.53 16.45
CA PRO A 58 -27.46 4.52 16.56
C PRO A 58 -26.82 4.17 15.20
N VAL A 59 -27.54 4.42 14.10
CA VAL A 59 -27.04 4.28 12.73
C VAL A 59 -25.86 5.23 12.46
N PHE A 60 -25.88 6.42 13.07
CA PHE A 60 -24.83 7.43 12.88
C PHE A 60 -23.51 6.99 13.53
N GLY A 61 -23.57 6.37 14.72
CA GLY A 61 -22.38 5.85 15.41
C GLY A 61 -21.72 4.71 14.66
N VAL A 62 -22.51 3.78 14.10
CA VAL A 62 -21.98 2.68 13.27
C VAL A 62 -21.38 3.21 11.97
N ALA A 63 -22.02 4.16 11.30
CA ALA A 63 -21.51 4.77 10.08
C ALA A 63 -20.15 5.46 10.29
N ILE A 64 -19.97 6.16 11.42
CA ILE A 64 -18.68 6.77 11.79
C ILE A 64 -17.60 5.71 12.00
N ILE A 65 -17.89 4.63 12.71
CA ILE A 65 -16.91 3.55 12.94
C ILE A 65 -16.49 2.91 11.62
N VAL A 66 -17.45 2.64 10.72
CA VAL A 66 -17.17 2.09 9.38
C VAL A 66 -16.33 3.07 8.56
N LEU A 67 -16.61 4.37 8.62
CA LEU A 67 -15.80 5.39 7.96
C LEU A 67 -14.37 5.45 8.50
N ILE A 68 -14.19 5.37 9.82
CA ILE A 68 -12.86 5.38 10.44
C ILE A 68 -12.09 4.12 10.04
N LEU A 69 -12.70 2.93 10.14
CA LEU A 69 -12.07 1.68 9.73
C LEU A 69 -11.73 1.68 8.24
N GLY A 70 -12.63 2.19 7.40
CA GLY A 70 -12.40 2.38 5.97
C GLY A 70 -11.24 3.35 5.68
N ALA A 71 -11.14 4.45 6.42
CA ALA A 71 -10.04 5.41 6.28
C ALA A 71 -8.70 4.82 6.71
N VAL A 72 -8.66 4.06 7.80
CA VAL A 72 -7.45 3.38 8.30
C VAL A 72 -7.01 2.29 7.31
N ALA A 73 -7.96 1.47 6.82
CA ALA A 73 -7.69 0.46 5.82
C ALA A 73 -7.19 1.10 4.50
N TRP A 74 -7.83 2.19 4.06
CA TRP A 74 -7.40 2.95 2.89
C TRP A 74 -5.98 3.50 3.07
N PHE A 75 -5.65 4.08 4.21
CA PHE A 75 -4.31 4.62 4.48
C PHE A 75 -3.23 3.53 4.47
N ALA A 76 -3.55 2.31 4.91
CA ALA A 76 -2.63 1.18 4.88
C ALA A 76 -2.47 0.58 3.46
N ILE A 77 -3.55 0.53 2.68
CA ILE A 77 -3.60 -0.17 1.38
C ILE A 77 -3.21 0.76 0.22
N ALA A 78 -3.73 2.00 0.19
CA ALA A 78 -3.55 2.93 -0.93
C ALA A 78 -2.08 3.16 -1.33
N PRO A 79 -1.11 3.29 -0.39
CA PRO A 79 0.29 3.44 -0.75
C PRO A 79 0.88 2.23 -1.49
N ARG A 80 0.34 1.02 -1.27
CA ARG A 80 0.80 -0.23 -1.87
C ARG A 80 0.23 -0.49 -3.27
N VAL A 81 -0.96 0.03 -3.58
CA VAL A 81 -1.63 -0.19 -4.88
C VAL A 81 -1.41 0.94 -5.89
N LEU A 82 -0.97 2.12 -5.43
CA LEU A 82 -0.63 3.22 -6.31
C LEU A 82 0.77 3.02 -6.88
N ASN A 83 0.86 2.20 -7.92
CA ASN A 83 2.08 2.07 -8.69
C ASN A 83 2.19 3.19 -9.74
N ARG A 84 3.41 3.52 -10.14
CA ARG A 84 3.68 4.43 -11.25
C ARG A 84 4.50 3.70 -12.31
N GLU A 85 4.18 3.95 -13.56
CA GLU A 85 4.97 3.49 -14.69
C GLU A 85 6.11 4.47 -14.94
N ILE A 86 7.33 3.94 -15.10
CA ILE A 86 8.50 4.68 -15.54
C ILE A 86 9.03 4.04 -16.81
N THR A 87 9.55 4.86 -17.72
CA THR A 87 10.19 4.41 -18.96
C THR A 87 11.68 4.68 -18.89
N LEU A 88 12.49 3.71 -19.26
CA LEU A 88 13.93 3.86 -19.37
C LEU A 88 14.31 4.08 -20.82
N VAL A 89 15.02 5.17 -21.03
CA VAL A 89 15.45 5.62 -22.36
C VAL A 89 16.96 5.87 -22.31
N ALA A 90 17.65 5.55 -23.39
CA ALA A 90 19.08 5.80 -23.49
C ALA A 90 19.30 7.26 -23.94
N GLU A 91 20.50 7.80 -23.75
CA GLU A 91 20.81 9.16 -24.24
C GLU A 91 20.58 9.35 -25.76
N ASP A 92 20.61 8.27 -26.53
CA ASP A 92 20.32 8.27 -27.97
C ASP A 92 18.81 8.21 -28.30
N GLY A 93 17.93 8.23 -27.28
CA GLY A 93 16.48 8.23 -27.43
C GLY A 93 15.86 6.84 -27.60
N HIS A 94 16.66 5.77 -27.58
CA HIS A 94 16.13 4.41 -27.68
C HIS A 94 15.66 3.87 -26.32
N SER A 95 14.48 3.25 -26.29
CA SER A 95 13.99 2.54 -25.09
C SER A 95 14.93 1.41 -24.68
N LEU A 96 15.00 1.11 -23.38
CA LEU A 96 15.82 0.02 -22.83
C LEU A 96 14.97 -1.22 -22.50
N PRO A 97 14.70 -2.12 -23.47
CA PRO A 97 13.96 -3.33 -23.18
C PRO A 97 14.76 -4.33 -22.35
N PHE A 98 14.06 -5.03 -21.46
CA PHE A 98 14.62 -6.08 -20.60
C PHE A 98 15.80 -5.67 -19.72
N ALA A 99 15.98 -4.38 -19.45
CA ALA A 99 17.02 -3.86 -18.58
C ALA A 99 16.76 -4.26 -17.13
N ALA A 100 17.82 -4.73 -16.45
CA ALA A 100 17.76 -5.11 -15.04
C ALA A 100 17.88 -3.88 -14.13
N LEU A 101 17.05 -3.83 -13.10
CA LEU A 101 16.98 -2.69 -12.21
C LEU A 101 16.58 -3.11 -10.79
N ILE A 102 17.05 -2.34 -9.83
CA ILE A 102 16.82 -2.55 -8.40
C ILE A 102 16.06 -1.35 -7.88
N VAL A 103 14.89 -1.59 -7.30
CA VAL A 103 14.10 -0.59 -6.60
C VAL A 103 14.33 -0.80 -5.11
N SER A 104 15.09 0.10 -4.49
CA SER A 104 15.36 0.04 -3.05
C SER A 104 14.21 0.71 -2.29
N SER A 105 13.82 0.09 -1.18
CA SER A 105 12.79 0.59 -0.28
C SER A 105 13.19 0.39 1.17
N GLY A 106 12.49 1.02 2.11
CA GLY A 106 12.75 0.80 3.54
C GLY A 106 12.55 -0.66 4.00
N ASP A 107 11.75 -1.44 3.26
CA ASP A 107 11.44 -2.84 3.55
C ASP A 107 12.40 -3.83 2.84
N GLY A 108 13.32 -3.32 2.00
CA GLY A 108 14.29 -4.11 1.24
C GLY A 108 14.37 -3.74 -0.24
N ASP A 109 15.24 -4.46 -0.96
CA ASP A 109 15.50 -4.27 -2.39
C ASP A 109 14.61 -5.19 -3.24
N GLN A 110 13.98 -4.62 -4.26
CA GLN A 110 13.21 -5.37 -5.26
C GLN A 110 13.92 -5.37 -6.60
N HIS A 111 14.25 -6.56 -7.08
CA HIS A 111 14.82 -6.76 -8.41
C HIS A 111 13.69 -6.82 -9.44
N MET A 112 13.74 -5.90 -10.39
CA MET A 112 12.75 -5.78 -11.46
C MET A 112 13.45 -5.76 -12.82
N ARG A 113 12.65 -5.88 -13.87
CA ARG A 113 13.12 -5.81 -15.26
C ARG A 113 12.12 -5.02 -16.09
N THR A 114 12.60 -4.26 -17.07
CA THR A 114 11.71 -3.55 -18.01
C THR A 114 11.05 -4.51 -19.00
N ASP A 115 9.88 -4.11 -19.50
CA ASP A 115 9.18 -4.79 -20.59
C ASP A 115 9.83 -4.54 -21.96
N ASN A 116 9.19 -5.02 -23.03
CA ASN A 116 9.66 -4.87 -24.42
C ASN A 116 9.70 -3.40 -24.89
N ALA A 117 8.97 -2.51 -24.23
CA ALA A 117 8.93 -1.08 -24.51
C ALA A 117 9.87 -0.27 -23.59
N GLY A 118 10.65 -0.95 -22.74
CA GLY A 118 11.57 -0.33 -21.80
C GLY A 118 10.88 0.27 -20.57
N LYS A 119 9.68 -0.21 -20.23
CA LYS A 119 8.89 0.31 -19.12
C LYS A 119 8.90 -0.61 -17.92
N VAL A 120 8.79 -0.04 -16.73
CA VAL A 120 8.65 -0.79 -15.48
C VAL A 120 7.69 -0.08 -14.53
N THR A 121 6.92 -0.86 -13.79
CA THR A 121 5.95 -0.36 -12.83
C THR A 121 6.56 -0.38 -11.43
N ILE A 122 6.87 0.78 -10.86
CA ILE A 122 7.46 0.89 -9.52
C ILE A 122 6.41 1.41 -8.51
N PRO A 123 6.54 1.11 -7.21
CA PRO A 123 5.71 1.71 -6.19
C PRO A 123 5.81 3.24 -6.22
N ARG A 124 4.69 3.97 -6.13
CA ARG A 124 4.73 5.45 -6.09
C ARG A 124 5.22 5.98 -4.73
N PHE A 125 5.06 5.19 -3.68
CA PHE A 125 5.44 5.52 -2.31
C PHE A 125 6.33 4.40 -1.73
N GLY A 126 7.10 4.72 -0.70
CA GLY A 126 7.91 3.73 0.04
C GLY A 126 9.29 3.39 -0.56
N PHE A 127 9.52 3.65 -1.84
CA PHE A 127 10.85 3.50 -2.43
C PHE A 127 11.78 4.67 -2.06
N THR A 128 13.08 4.40 -1.99
CA THR A 128 14.13 5.38 -1.70
C THR A 128 14.92 5.71 -2.95
N SER A 129 15.28 4.69 -3.74
CA SER A 129 16.05 4.86 -4.97
C SER A 129 15.72 3.80 -6.01
N VAL A 130 16.09 4.09 -7.25
CA VAL A 130 16.07 3.14 -8.37
C VAL A 130 17.48 3.07 -8.94
N SER A 131 18.01 1.88 -9.17
CA SER A 131 19.34 1.66 -9.74
C SER A 131 19.25 0.76 -10.96
N VAL A 132 19.91 1.13 -12.05
CA VAL A 132 20.02 0.27 -13.24
C VAL A 132 21.31 -0.55 -13.14
N LYS A 133 21.17 -1.87 -13.16
CA LYS A 133 22.24 -2.85 -12.91
C LYS A 133 22.37 -3.80 -14.09
N ASP A 134 22.58 -3.24 -15.27
CA ASP A 134 22.71 -4.00 -16.52
C ASP A 134 24.05 -3.68 -17.19
N PRO A 135 24.88 -4.68 -17.57
CA PRO A 135 26.22 -4.47 -18.10
C PRO A 135 26.27 -3.67 -19.42
N ARG A 136 25.14 -3.57 -20.14
CA ARG A 136 25.03 -2.79 -21.37
C ARG A 136 24.98 -1.28 -21.10
N TYR A 137 24.68 -0.88 -19.87
CA TYR A 137 24.46 0.51 -19.49
C TYR A 137 25.38 0.91 -18.33
N ILE A 138 25.69 2.20 -18.24
CA ILE A 138 26.44 2.74 -17.13
C ILE A 138 25.53 2.69 -15.90
N GLU A 139 26.02 2.03 -14.86
CA GLU A 139 25.30 1.95 -13.59
C GLU A 139 25.04 3.35 -13.06
N LYS A 140 23.77 3.63 -12.79
CA LYS A 140 23.33 4.89 -12.21
C LYS A 140 22.19 4.63 -11.25
N THR A 141 22.19 5.39 -10.16
CA THR A 141 21.20 5.32 -9.10
C THR A 141 20.52 6.68 -8.99
N TRP A 142 19.20 6.70 -9.08
CA TRP A 142 18.37 7.89 -8.93
C TRP A 142 17.69 7.84 -7.58
N GLN A 143 17.77 8.94 -6.83
CA GLN A 143 16.97 9.09 -5.61
C GLN A 143 15.51 9.31 -5.99
N ARG A 144 14.59 9.04 -5.06
CA ARG A 144 13.16 9.20 -5.27
C ARG A 144 12.75 10.55 -5.86
N SER A 145 13.42 11.64 -5.47
CA SER A 145 13.18 13.00 -5.97
C SER A 145 13.49 13.15 -7.46
N ASP A 146 14.44 12.35 -7.95
CA ASP A 146 15.03 12.48 -9.29
C ASP A 146 14.42 11.46 -10.26
N VAL A 147 13.54 10.58 -9.76
CA VAL A 147 12.83 9.58 -10.56
C VAL A 147 11.63 10.25 -11.24
N GLU A 148 11.86 10.72 -12.47
CA GLU A 148 10.83 11.24 -13.37
C GLU A 148 10.08 10.10 -14.10
N LYS A 149 9.10 10.46 -14.95
CA LYS A 149 8.37 9.46 -15.76
C LYS A 149 9.29 8.77 -16.76
N GLU A 150 10.32 9.48 -17.20
CA GLU A 150 11.33 9.00 -18.13
C GLU A 150 12.70 9.13 -17.46
N ILE A 151 13.46 8.06 -17.45
CA ILE A 151 14.79 8.02 -16.85
C ILE A 151 15.79 7.78 -17.97
N VAL A 152 16.73 8.73 -18.13
CA VAL A 152 17.77 8.67 -19.15
C VAL A 152 19.02 7.97 -18.61
N VAL A 153 19.45 6.91 -19.30
CA VAL A 153 20.61 6.10 -18.95
C VAL A 153 21.69 6.18 -20.03
N GLN A 154 22.94 6.26 -19.61
CA GLN A 154 24.07 6.20 -20.53
C GLN A 154 24.40 4.76 -20.90
N ARG A 155 24.73 4.52 -22.16
CA ARG A 155 25.21 3.22 -22.64
C ARG A 155 26.71 3.08 -22.36
N THR A 156 27.17 1.85 -22.11
CA THR A 156 28.62 1.60 -22.07
C THR A 156 29.22 1.68 -23.47
N VAL A 157 30.53 1.88 -23.56
CA VAL A 157 31.27 1.87 -24.85
C VAL A 157 31.10 0.51 -25.56
N LEU A 158 31.04 -0.58 -24.81
CA LEU A 158 30.77 -1.93 -25.32
C LEU A 158 29.32 -2.07 -25.82
N GLY A 159 28.33 -1.60 -25.05
CA GLY A 159 26.93 -1.64 -25.45
C GLY A 159 26.67 -0.83 -26.73
N SER A 160 27.20 0.39 -26.80
CA SER A 160 27.11 1.24 -28.00
C SER A 160 27.88 0.67 -29.21
N GLY A 161 29.00 -0.02 -28.99
CA GLY A 161 29.76 -0.68 -30.05
C GLY A 161 29.05 -1.88 -30.65
N LEU A 162 28.43 -2.72 -29.81
CA LEU A 162 27.65 -3.88 -30.26
C LEU A 162 26.40 -3.46 -31.03
N ASP A 163 25.69 -2.43 -30.59
CA ASP A 163 24.51 -1.93 -31.31
C ASP A 163 24.90 -1.31 -32.66
N LYS A 164 26.02 -0.58 -32.77
CA LYS A 164 26.50 -0.07 -34.07
C LYS A 164 26.87 -1.19 -35.03
N LEU A 165 27.43 -2.30 -34.52
CA LEU A 165 27.72 -3.49 -35.32
C LEU A 165 26.42 -4.18 -35.74
N ALA A 166 25.48 -4.36 -34.82
CA ALA A 166 24.17 -4.93 -35.09
C ALA A 166 23.41 -4.10 -36.14
N ASP A 167 23.37 -2.77 -36.00
CA ASP A 167 22.76 -1.87 -36.98
C ASP A 167 23.41 -1.95 -38.36
N LYS A 168 24.73 -2.14 -38.43
CA LYS A 168 25.43 -2.32 -39.71
C LYS A 168 25.17 -3.70 -40.33
N LEU A 169 24.96 -4.73 -39.52
CA LEU A 169 24.72 -6.10 -39.96
C LEU A 169 23.25 -6.39 -40.28
N LEU A 170 22.33 -5.72 -39.57
CA LEU A 170 20.89 -5.92 -39.68
C LEU A 170 20.21 -4.89 -40.58
N LYS A 171 20.87 -3.77 -40.93
CA LYS A 171 20.38 -2.92 -42.01
C LYS A 171 20.43 -3.73 -43.31
N PRO A 172 19.27 -4.00 -43.96
CA PRO A 172 19.30 -4.63 -45.27
C PRO A 172 20.10 -3.71 -46.19
N ALA A 173 21.01 -4.29 -46.98
CA ALA A 173 21.64 -3.59 -48.08
C ALA A 173 20.50 -2.93 -48.88
N LYS A 174 20.50 -1.59 -48.92
CA LYS A 174 19.48 -0.79 -49.59
C LYS A 174 19.09 -1.45 -50.91
N GLN A 175 17.79 -1.71 -51.10
CA GLN A 175 17.24 -1.75 -52.46
C GLN A 175 17.35 -0.36 -53.08
#